data_AF-A0A949ERQ0-F1
#
_entry.id   AF-A0A949ERQ0-F1
#
_cell.length_a   1.000
_cell.length_b   1.000
_cell.length_c   1.000
_cell.angle_alpha   90.00
_cell.angle_beta   90.00
_cell.angle_gamma   90.00
#
_symmetry.space_group_name_H-M   'P 1'
#
loop_
_entity.id
_entity.type
_entity.pdbx_description
1 polymer ?
#
loop_
_entity_poly.entity_id
_entity_poly.type
_entity_poly.pdbx_seq_one_letter_code
_entity_poly.pdbx_strand_id
1 'polypeptide(L)'
;REGREVDALELATSCEALGAGEILLNCIDKDGTNSGFDLELINQVRSAVSIPVIASSGAGKVEHFSEVFEETGAEAALAAGIFHRQEVPISAVKAHLRSKGIETR
;
A
#
# COMPACT_ATOMS: atom_id res chain seq x y z
N ARG A 1 -19.93 -10.64 0.39
CA ARG A 1 -19.13 -9.99 -0.67
C ARG A 1 -19.38 -10.78 -1.94
N GLU A 2 -19.70 -10.10 -3.05
CA GLU A 2 -19.83 -10.74 -4.36
C GLU A 2 -18.52 -10.60 -5.11
N GLY A 3 -17.99 -11.71 -5.62
CA GLY A 3 -16.84 -11.70 -6.50
C GLY A 3 -17.22 -11.25 -7.91
N ARG A 4 -16.24 -10.74 -8.65
CA ARG A 4 -16.32 -10.53 -10.09
C ARG A 4 -15.21 -11.35 -10.72
N GLU A 5 -15.44 -11.87 -11.92
CA GLU A 5 -14.41 -12.52 -12.74
C GLU A 5 -13.56 -11.45 -13.43
N VAL A 6 -12.96 -10.56 -12.64
CA VAL A 6 -12.07 -9.50 -13.11
C VAL A 6 -10.86 -9.46 -12.19
N ASP A 7 -9.67 -9.55 -12.78
CA ASP A 7 -8.41 -9.50 -12.06
C ASP A 7 -8.06 -8.05 -11.66
N ALA A 8 -7.33 -7.89 -10.55
CA ALA A 8 -6.93 -6.57 -10.05
C ALA A 8 -6.04 -5.81 -11.06
N LEU A 9 -5.18 -6.50 -11.80
CA LEU A 9 -4.31 -5.90 -12.82
C LEU A 9 -5.13 -5.44 -14.02
N GLU A 10 -6.08 -6.26 -14.48
CA GLU A 10 -6.98 -5.90 -15.59
C GLU A 10 -7.81 -4.66 -15.24
N LEU A 11 -8.33 -4.62 -14.02
CA LEU A 11 -9.08 -3.48 -13.51
C LEU A 11 -8.21 -2.23 -13.41
N ALA A 12 -7.01 -2.33 -12.81
CA ALA A 12 -6.10 -1.20 -12.66
C ALA A 12 -5.69 -0.59 -14.01
N THR A 13 -5.33 -1.44 -14.97
CA THR A 13 -4.94 -1.02 -16.33
C THR A 13 -6.12 -0.36 -17.06
N SER A 14 -7.32 -0.92 -16.91
CA SER A 14 -8.53 -0.35 -17.50
C SER A 14 -8.89 1.00 -16.88
N CYS A 15 -8.77 1.15 -15.56
CA CYS A 15 -8.99 2.41 -14.86
C CYS A 15 -8.00 3.50 -15.31
N GLU A 16 -6.72 3.16 -15.47
CA GLU A 16 -5.73 4.09 -16.02
C GLU A 16 -6.10 4.51 -17.46
N ALA A 17 -6.47 3.58 -18.33
CA ALA A 17 -6.89 3.88 -19.69
C ALA A 17 -8.14 4.78 -19.75
N LEU A 18 -9.00 4.72 -18.74
CA LEU A 18 -10.16 5.60 -18.57
C LEU A 18 -9.83 6.96 -17.94
N GLY A 19 -8.57 7.20 -17.58
CA GLY A 19 -8.10 8.48 -17.05
C GLY A 19 -8.04 8.56 -15.53
N ALA A 20 -8.01 7.43 -14.82
CA ALA A 20 -7.66 7.44 -13.39
C ALA A 20 -6.25 8.03 -13.19
N GLY A 21 -6.08 8.83 -12.15
CA GLY A 21 -4.80 9.49 -11.83
C GLY A 21 -3.98 8.81 -10.75
N GLU A 22 -4.56 7.87 -10.00
CA GLU A 22 -3.92 7.13 -8.90
C GLU A 22 -4.74 5.88 -8.57
N ILE A 23 -4.08 4.81 -8.11
CA ILE A 23 -4.72 3.57 -7.65
C ILE A 23 -4.55 3.43 -6.13
N LEU A 24 -5.66 3.33 -5.41
CA LEU A 24 -5.66 2.89 -4.01
C LEU A 24 -5.82 1.37 -3.94
N LEU A 25 -4.71 0.66 -3.72
CA LEU A 25 -4.65 -0.79 -3.78
C LEU A 25 -4.84 -1.40 -2.38
N ASN A 26 -6.05 -1.88 -2.11
CA ASN A 26 -6.37 -2.61 -0.89
C ASN A 26 -6.19 -4.12 -1.11
N CYS A 27 -5.48 -4.81 -0.21
CA CYS A 27 -5.44 -6.27 -0.18
C CYS A 27 -6.39 -6.82 0.89
N ILE A 28 -7.41 -7.56 0.45
CA ILE A 28 -8.42 -8.15 1.33
C ILE A 28 -7.79 -9.18 2.28
N ASP A 29 -6.86 -10.01 1.79
CA ASP A 29 -6.24 -11.08 2.58
C ASP A 29 -5.31 -10.54 3.67
N LYS A 30 -4.78 -9.33 3.47
CA LYS A 30 -3.96 -8.63 4.48
C LYS A 30 -4.79 -7.76 5.41
N ASP A 31 -6.04 -7.45 5.09
CA ASP A 31 -6.83 -6.49 5.85
C ASP A 31 -7.09 -6.96 7.29
N GLY A 32 -6.81 -6.08 8.26
CA GLY A 32 -6.92 -6.37 9.69
C GLY A 32 -5.90 -7.37 10.26
N THR A 33 -5.01 -7.97 9.44
CA THR A 33 -4.05 -8.98 9.91
C THR A 33 -2.86 -8.40 10.66
N ASN A 34 -2.56 -7.11 10.47
CA ASN A 34 -1.36 -6.44 10.96
C ASN A 34 -0.05 -7.19 10.59
N SER A 35 -0.04 -7.92 9.46
CA SER A 35 1.07 -8.81 9.04
C SER A 35 1.97 -8.24 7.92
N GLY A 36 1.77 -6.99 7.54
CA GLY A 36 2.48 -6.33 6.45
C GLY A 36 1.60 -6.15 5.21
N PHE A 37 2.07 -5.30 4.30
CA PHE A 37 1.42 -5.09 3.02
C PHE A 37 1.60 -6.31 2.11
N ASP A 38 0.84 -6.38 1.02
CA ASP A 38 1.02 -7.39 -0.01
C ASP A 38 2.01 -6.92 -1.07
N LEU A 39 3.30 -7.16 -0.83
CA LEU A 39 4.38 -6.65 -1.69
C LEU A 39 4.31 -7.22 -3.11
N GLU A 40 3.88 -8.48 -3.25
CA GLU A 40 3.74 -9.13 -4.55
C GLU A 40 2.63 -8.46 -5.36
N LEU A 41 1.44 -8.30 -4.77
CA LEU A 41 0.33 -7.63 -5.43
C LEU A 41 0.68 -6.18 -5.79
N ILE A 42 1.34 -5.45 -4.89
CA ILE A 42 1.78 -4.08 -5.15
C ILE A 42 2.74 -4.02 -6.33
N ASN A 43 3.75 -4.90 -6.38
CA ASN A 43 4.71 -4.93 -7.48
C ASN A 43 4.07 -5.33 -8.81
N GLN A 44 3.11 -6.26 -8.79
CA GLN A 44 2.36 -6.65 -9.98
C GLN A 44 1.55 -5.47 -10.54
N VAL A 45 0.80 -4.77 -9.70
CA VAL A 45 0.01 -3.60 -10.13
C VAL A 45 0.92 -2.44 -10.53
N ARG A 46 1.97 -2.13 -9.77
CA ARG A 46 2.94 -1.08 -10.11
C ARG A 46 3.61 -1.33 -11.46
N SER A 47 3.84 -2.58 -11.83
CA SER A 47 4.42 -2.95 -13.14
C SER A 47 3.40 -2.85 -14.28
N ALA A 48 2.10 -2.89 -13.98
CA ALA A 48 1.03 -2.85 -14.97
C ALA A 48 0.57 -1.42 -15.31
N VAL A 49 0.72 -0.46 -14.38
CA VAL A 49 0.25 0.93 -14.55
C VAL A 49 1.37 1.96 -14.43
N SER A 50 1.25 3.08 -15.13
CA SER A 50 2.18 4.20 -15.06
C SER A 50 1.82 5.24 -13.98
N ILE A 51 0.55 5.28 -13.57
CA ILE A 51 0.06 6.14 -12.49
C ILE A 51 0.50 5.68 -11.09
N PRO A 52 0.57 6.60 -10.10
CA PRO A 52 0.91 6.26 -8.72
C PRO A 52 0.02 5.18 -8.10
N VAL A 53 0.61 4.34 -7.24
CA VAL A 53 -0.14 3.35 -6.45
C VAL A 53 0.08 3.58 -4.96
N ILE A 54 -1.03 3.67 -4.23
CA ILE A 54 -1.07 3.70 -2.76
C ILE A 54 -1.24 2.27 -2.25
N ALA A 55 -0.25 1.77 -1.52
CA ALA A 55 -0.34 0.51 -0.79
C ALA A 55 -1.27 0.63 0.41
N SER A 56 -2.24 -0.27 0.55
CA SER A 56 -3.20 -0.25 1.66
C SER A 56 -3.51 -1.66 2.16
N SER A 57 -3.96 -1.73 3.42
CA SER A 57 -4.25 -2.95 4.20
C SER A 57 -3.02 -3.73 4.67
N GLY A 58 -3.07 -4.22 5.92
CA GLY A 58 -2.05 -5.10 6.51
C GLY A 58 -0.97 -4.47 7.37
N ALA A 59 -0.78 -3.15 7.33
CA ALA A 59 0.18 -2.45 8.19
C ALA A 59 -0.07 -2.72 9.69
N GLY A 60 1.00 -2.96 10.45
CA GLY A 60 0.96 -3.45 11.83
C GLY A 60 2.06 -2.87 12.73
N LYS A 61 3.23 -2.59 12.15
CA LYS A 61 4.41 -2.03 12.80
C LYS A 61 5.14 -1.08 11.85
N VAL A 62 6.11 -0.31 12.36
CA VAL A 62 6.83 0.70 11.56
C VAL A 62 7.63 0.07 10.42
N GLU A 63 8.12 -1.16 10.60
CA GLU A 63 8.92 -1.89 9.61
C GLU A 63 8.13 -2.21 8.34
N HIS A 64 6.81 -2.43 8.43
CA HIS A 64 5.98 -2.67 7.24
C HIS A 64 5.99 -1.46 6.29
N PHE A 65 6.18 -0.25 6.82
CA PHE A 65 6.30 0.95 5.99
C PHE A 65 7.66 1.05 5.31
N SER A 66 8.77 0.73 6.01
CA SER A 66 10.07 0.71 5.33
C SER A 66 10.10 -0.40 4.28
N GLU A 67 9.56 -1.58 4.59
CA GLU A 67 9.51 -2.73 3.69
C GLU A 67 8.77 -2.39 2.39
N VAL A 68 7.59 -1.78 2.46
CA VAL A 68 6.85 -1.43 1.24
C VAL A 68 7.58 -0.39 0.38
N PHE A 69 8.29 0.57 0.97
CA PHE A 69 9.04 1.57 0.19
C PHE A 69 10.42 1.08 -0.28
N GLU A 70 11.03 0.12 0.42
CA GLU A 70 12.32 -0.48 0.05
C GLU A 70 12.16 -1.57 -1.01
N GLU A 71 11.04 -2.32 -0.98
CA GLU A 71 10.85 -3.52 -1.80
C GLU A 71 9.80 -3.36 -2.91
N THR A 72 9.13 -2.21 -2.99
CA THR A 72 8.13 -1.96 -4.03
C THR A 72 8.23 -0.56 -4.64
N GLY A 73 7.53 -0.37 -5.76
CA GLY A 73 7.40 0.94 -6.41
C GLY A 73 6.28 1.83 -5.84
N ALA A 74 5.68 1.51 -4.68
CA ALA A 74 4.54 2.28 -4.17
C ALA A 74 4.90 3.75 -3.84
N GLU A 75 4.11 4.69 -4.35
CA GLU A 75 4.29 6.12 -4.08
C GLU A 75 3.81 6.54 -2.67
N ALA A 76 2.87 5.78 -2.10
CA ALA A 76 2.36 6.04 -0.75
C ALA A 76 1.92 4.77 -0.05
N ALA A 77 1.86 4.84 1.28
CA ALA A 77 1.36 3.78 2.13
C ALA A 77 0.24 4.31 3.03
N LEU A 78 -0.89 3.61 3.05
CA LEU A 78 -2.06 3.94 3.86
C LEU A 78 -2.25 2.87 4.94
N ALA A 79 -2.46 3.33 6.17
CA ALA A 79 -2.89 2.50 7.27
C ALA A 79 -3.99 3.22 8.07
N ALA A 80 -4.97 2.47 8.57
CA ALA A 80 -6.07 3.03 9.36
C ALA A 80 -6.10 2.45 10.78
N GLY A 81 -6.21 1.12 10.91
CA GLY A 81 -6.42 0.44 12.19
C GLY A 81 -5.38 0.77 13.25
N ILE A 82 -4.09 0.69 12.91
CA ILE A 82 -2.98 0.94 13.84
C ILE A 82 -2.92 2.38 14.35
N PHE A 83 -3.35 3.35 13.54
CA PHE A 83 -3.39 4.76 13.92
C PHE A 83 -4.62 5.07 14.78
N HIS A 84 -5.78 4.50 14.41
CA HIS A 84 -7.01 4.70 15.18
C HIS A 84 -6.93 4.08 16.57
N ARG A 85 -6.30 2.90 16.69
CA ARG A 85 -6.07 2.21 17.98
C ARG A 85 -4.84 2.73 18.74
N GLN A 86 -4.11 3.70 18.19
CA GLN A 86 -2.89 4.28 18.78
C GLN A 86 -1.78 3.25 19.08
N GLU A 87 -1.77 2.12 18.36
CA GLU A 87 -0.76 1.06 18.51
C GLU A 87 0.60 1.52 17.97
N VAL A 88 0.58 2.25 16.87
CA VAL A 88 1.77 2.84 16.24
C VAL A 88 1.48 4.30 15.94
N PRO A 89 2.14 5.28 16.56
CA PRO A 89 1.91 6.68 16.23
C PRO A 89 2.54 7.02 14.86
N ILE A 90 1.89 7.92 14.11
CA ILE A 90 2.42 8.41 12.81
C ILE A 90 3.83 8.97 12.96
N SER A 91 4.14 9.62 14.09
CA SER A 91 5.48 10.14 14.38
C SER A 91 6.56 9.04 14.44
N ALA A 92 6.22 7.85 14.96
CA ALA A 92 7.14 6.71 15.00
C ALA A 92 7.39 6.15 13.60
N VAL A 93 6.35 6.04 12.77
CA VAL A 93 6.50 5.65 11.36
C VAL A 93 7.42 6.62 10.63
N LYS A 94 7.17 7.93 10.75
CA LYS A 94 8.02 8.95 10.12
C LYS A 94 9.45 8.94 10.65
N ALA A 95 9.66 8.73 11.94
CA ALA A 95 11.00 8.64 12.52
C ALA A 95 11.77 7.41 12.01
N HIS A 96 11.10 6.26 11.90
CA HIS A 96 11.65 5.03 11.34
C HIS A 96 12.01 5.19 9.86
N LEU A 97 11.12 5.76 9.05
CA LEU A 97 11.41 5.99 7.63
C LEU A 97 12.60 6.93 7.44
N ARG A 98 12.67 8.02 8.23
CA ARG A 98 13.83 8.92 8.19
C ARG A 98 15.13 8.24 8.61
N SER A 99 15.11 7.34 9.60
CA SER A 99 16.32 6.61 9.98
C SER A 99 16.80 5.63 8.91
N LYS A 100 15.90 5.19 8.01
CA LYS A 100 16.21 4.43 6.79
C LYS A 100 16.60 5.29 5.59
N GLY A 101 16.60 6.62 5.72
CA GLY A 101 16.89 7.53 4.61
C GLY A 101 15.72 7.72 3.63
N ILE A 102 14.51 7.29 4.01
CA ILE A 102 13.28 7.50 3.24
C ILE A 102 12.68 8.84 3.65
N GLU A 103 12.51 9.74 2.66
CA GLU A 103 11.96 11.05 2.90
C GLU A 103 10.49 10.96 3.35
N THR A 104 10.12 11.77 4.34
CA THR A 104 8.74 11.85 4.83
C THR A 104 8.33 13.30 5.01
N ARG A 105 7.08 13.59 4.67
CA ARG A 105 6.39 14.87 4.92
C ARG A 105 5.47 14.75 6.12
#